data_AF-A0A1S4BVQ4-F1
#
_entry.id   AF-A0A1S4BVQ4-F1
#
_cell.length_a   1.000
_cell.length_b   1.000
_cell.length_c   1.000
_cell.angle_alpha   90.00
_cell.angle_beta   90.00
_cell.angle_gamma   90.00
#
_symmetry.space_group_name_H-M   'P 1'
#
loop_
_entity.id
_entity.type
_entity.pdbx_description
1 polymer ?
#
loop_
_entity_poly.entity_id
_entity_poly.type
_entity_poly.pdbx_seq_one_letter_code
_entity_poly.pdbx_strand_id
1 'polypeptide(L)'
;MNDFTVGSVPNVFYIPDFISESEHDQLLNNINGAPISKWKSLKNRRLQNWGGVVHEKGLIAQDLPPWLTRITERINEKSGLFPSSINHVLINEYLPNQGIMVCSELPHQDGPAYYPVVAILSLGSPVVMDFTPHPNLSSSTHGNGVDDKISDPGPAVMNSGEQLDSCHPFSIVLMPRSLLIFKDLVYSGKLSSWVVSFDRTTQVTIRHTA
;
A
#
# COMPACT_ATOMS: atom_id res chain seq x y z
N MET A 1 -10.34 -13.83 2.40
CA MET A 1 -9.18 -13.17 1.74
C MET A 1 -8.58 -14.04 0.64
N ASN A 2 -8.45 -15.35 0.81
CA ASN A 2 -7.84 -16.24 -0.18
C ASN A 2 -8.47 -16.18 -1.58
N ASP A 3 -9.80 -15.98 -1.67
CA ASP A 3 -10.49 -15.84 -2.96
C ASP A 3 -10.14 -14.56 -3.73
N PHE A 4 -9.45 -13.63 -3.08
CA PHE A 4 -9.07 -12.32 -3.64
C PHE A 4 -7.57 -12.21 -3.91
N THR A 5 -6.81 -13.30 -3.77
CA THR A 5 -5.36 -13.29 -4.05
C THR A 5 -5.10 -12.96 -5.52
N VAL A 6 -4.16 -12.04 -5.76
CA VAL A 6 -3.79 -11.62 -7.12
C VAL A 6 -2.77 -12.58 -7.72
N GLY A 7 -3.23 -13.43 -8.64
CA GLY A 7 -2.38 -14.41 -9.31
C GLY A 7 -1.66 -15.33 -8.31
N SER A 8 -0.35 -15.50 -8.50
CA SER A 8 0.52 -16.25 -7.57
C SER A 8 1.27 -15.35 -6.60
N VAL A 9 0.93 -14.06 -6.52
CA VAL A 9 1.65 -13.11 -5.66
C VAL A 9 1.14 -13.25 -4.23
N PRO A 10 1.97 -13.73 -3.28
CA PRO A 10 1.55 -13.85 -1.89
C PRO A 10 1.29 -12.46 -1.31
N ASN A 11 0.33 -12.39 -0.39
CA ASN A 11 0.05 -11.18 0.41
C ASN A 11 -0.41 -9.95 -0.40
N VAL A 12 -0.92 -10.13 -1.62
CA VAL A 12 -1.60 -9.10 -2.41
C VAL A 12 -3.02 -9.56 -2.70
N PHE A 13 -3.98 -8.75 -2.32
CA PHE A 13 -5.40 -9.05 -2.42
C PHE A 13 -6.14 -7.92 -3.13
N TYR A 14 -6.97 -8.27 -4.11
CA TYR A 14 -7.78 -7.32 -4.86
C TYR A 14 -9.26 -7.69 -4.77
N ILE A 15 -10.06 -6.78 -4.22
CA ILE A 15 -11.50 -6.94 -4.05
C ILE A 15 -12.20 -5.95 -4.98
N PRO A 16 -12.81 -6.41 -6.09
CA PRO A 16 -13.66 -5.54 -6.91
C PRO A 16 -14.94 -5.18 -6.16
N ASP A 17 -15.55 -4.05 -6.53
CA ASP A 17 -16.87 -3.64 -6.01
C ASP A 17 -16.99 -3.62 -4.47
N PHE A 18 -15.91 -3.28 -3.77
CA PHE A 18 -15.85 -3.26 -2.30
C PHE A 18 -16.83 -2.25 -1.69
N ILE A 19 -17.11 -1.16 -2.42
CA ILE A 19 -18.17 -0.20 -2.10
C ILE A 19 -19.20 -0.13 -3.22
N SER A 20 -20.43 0.24 -2.84
CA SER A 20 -21.49 0.56 -3.80
C SER A 20 -21.23 1.88 -4.54
N GLU A 21 -21.92 2.08 -5.65
CA GLU A 21 -21.89 3.34 -6.41
C GLU A 21 -22.36 4.54 -5.57
N SER A 22 -23.42 4.36 -4.77
CA SER A 22 -23.87 5.42 -3.87
C SER A 22 -22.84 5.77 -2.80
N GLU A 23 -22.13 4.78 -2.24
CA GLU A 23 -21.07 5.02 -1.25
C GLU A 23 -19.86 5.72 -1.89
N HIS A 24 -19.53 5.34 -3.13
CA HIS A 24 -18.48 5.97 -3.92
C HIS A 24 -18.73 7.47 -4.09
N ASP A 25 -19.94 7.84 -4.52
CA ASP A 25 -20.29 9.25 -4.76
C ASP A 25 -20.36 10.04 -3.45
N GLN A 26 -20.88 9.43 -2.38
CA GLN A 26 -20.87 10.02 -1.05
C GLN A 26 -19.44 10.27 -0.54
N LEU A 27 -18.52 9.33 -0.73
CA LEU A 27 -17.12 9.49 -0.37
C LEU A 27 -16.47 10.62 -1.17
N LEU A 28 -16.66 10.67 -2.49
CA LEU A 28 -16.14 11.75 -3.32
C LEU A 28 -16.70 13.11 -2.90
N ASN A 29 -18.00 13.20 -2.57
CA ASN A 29 -18.61 14.43 -2.08
C ASN A 29 -18.00 14.88 -0.75
N ASN A 30 -17.83 13.96 0.21
CA ASN A 30 -17.19 14.26 1.50
C ASN A 30 -15.73 14.72 1.34
N ILE A 31 -14.97 14.04 0.47
CA ILE A 31 -13.57 14.38 0.18
C ILE A 31 -13.46 15.76 -0.46
N ASN A 32 -14.28 16.06 -1.47
CA ASN A 32 -14.26 17.35 -2.15
C ASN A 32 -14.83 18.49 -1.28
N GLY A 33 -15.78 18.19 -0.40
CA GLY A 33 -16.37 19.13 0.54
C GLY A 33 -15.52 19.40 1.79
N ALA A 34 -14.40 18.70 1.96
CA ALA A 34 -13.48 18.95 3.07
C ALA A 34 -12.91 20.38 3.01
N PRO A 35 -12.62 21.03 4.16
CA PRO A 35 -12.02 22.36 4.19
C PRO A 35 -10.75 22.45 3.34
N ILE A 36 -10.56 23.58 2.65
CA ILE A 36 -9.38 23.80 1.78
C ILE A 36 -8.06 23.57 2.54
N SER A 37 -8.03 23.91 3.83
CA SER A 37 -6.86 23.70 4.71
C SER A 37 -6.46 22.24 4.93
N LYS A 38 -7.36 21.28 4.67
CA LYS A 38 -7.03 19.84 4.69
C LYS A 38 -6.24 19.40 3.45
N TRP A 39 -6.33 20.15 2.35
CA TRP A 39 -5.59 19.85 1.14
C TRP A 39 -4.19 20.46 1.20
N LYS A 40 -3.18 19.61 0.98
CA LYS A 40 -1.80 20.02 0.72
C LYS A 40 -1.48 19.76 -0.73
N SER A 41 -1.08 20.80 -1.46
CA SER A 41 -0.56 20.65 -2.81
C SER A 41 0.88 20.14 -2.77
N LEU A 42 1.13 19.03 -3.46
CA LEU A 42 2.44 18.43 -3.68
C LEU A 42 2.77 18.55 -5.18
N LYS A 43 4.01 18.20 -5.57
CA LYS A 43 4.50 18.42 -6.94
C LYS A 43 3.53 17.96 -8.05
N ASN A 44 2.98 16.75 -7.91
CA ASN A 44 2.13 16.10 -8.93
C ASN A 44 0.82 15.53 -8.35
N ARG A 45 0.35 16.04 -7.21
CA ARG A 45 -0.90 15.58 -6.58
C ARG A 45 -1.33 16.56 -5.50
N ARG A 46 -2.55 16.40 -5.00
CA ARG A 46 -2.92 16.95 -3.69
C ARG A 46 -3.22 15.85 -2.70
N LEU A 47 -2.97 16.12 -1.43
CA LEU A 47 -3.05 15.16 -0.33
C LEU A 47 -3.94 15.70 0.79
N GLN A 48 -4.83 14.86 1.32
CA GLN A 48 -5.42 15.06 2.66
C GLN A 48 -4.81 14.08 3.66
N ASN A 49 -4.76 14.49 4.92
CA ASN A 49 -4.35 13.67 6.05
C ASN A 49 -5.44 13.67 7.13
N TRP A 50 -5.87 12.46 7.51
CA TRP A 50 -6.90 12.18 8.51
C TRP A 50 -6.40 11.16 9.53
N GLY A 51 -6.90 11.25 10.77
CA GLY A 51 -6.50 10.36 11.85
C GLY A 51 -5.32 10.88 12.69
N GLY A 52 -4.72 12.00 12.29
CA GLY A 52 -3.66 12.66 13.06
C GLY A 52 -2.49 13.14 12.22
N VAL A 53 -1.37 13.43 12.86
CA VAL A 53 -0.10 13.80 12.19
C VAL A 53 1.00 12.86 12.65
N VAL A 54 1.62 12.16 11.69
CA VAL A 54 2.78 11.30 11.96
C VAL A 54 4.02 12.16 12.16
N HIS A 55 4.68 11.97 13.30
CA HIS A 55 5.94 12.59 13.68
C HIS A 55 6.98 11.52 14.01
N GLU A 56 8.24 11.93 14.18
CA GLU A 56 9.36 11.03 14.55
C GLU A 56 9.10 10.21 15.82
N LYS A 57 8.28 10.74 16.74
CA LYS A 57 7.94 10.10 18.02
C LYS A 57 6.63 9.30 17.99
N GLY A 58 5.99 9.16 16.83
CA GLY A 58 4.72 8.46 16.66
C GLY A 58 3.59 9.34 16.12
N LEU A 59 2.36 8.83 16.17
CA LEU A 59 1.15 9.53 15.70
C LEU A 59 0.59 10.46 16.78
N ILE A 60 0.45 11.74 16.45
CA ILE A 60 -0.42 12.64 17.20
C ILE A 60 -1.85 12.40 16.71
N ALA A 61 -2.55 11.49 17.39
CA ALA A 61 -3.85 10.98 16.95
C ALA A 61 -4.95 12.05 16.98
N GLN A 62 -5.85 11.95 16.01
CA GLN A 62 -7.10 12.71 15.95
C GLN A 62 -8.21 11.76 15.49
N ASP A 63 -9.45 12.03 15.89
CA ASP A 63 -10.56 11.19 15.47
C ASP A 63 -10.74 11.23 13.95
N LEU A 64 -11.00 10.06 13.38
CA LEU A 64 -11.45 9.96 12.00
C LEU A 64 -12.89 10.46 11.90
N PRO A 65 -13.24 11.20 10.83
CA PRO A 65 -14.62 11.56 10.59
C PRO A 65 -15.46 10.30 10.33
N PRO A 66 -16.77 10.29 10.68
CA PRO A 66 -17.60 9.08 10.63
C PRO A 66 -17.62 8.36 9.27
N TRP A 67 -17.52 9.11 8.17
CA TRP A 67 -17.50 8.55 6.82
C TRP A 67 -16.21 7.77 6.51
N LEU A 68 -15.08 8.11 7.15
CA LEU A 68 -13.85 7.31 7.07
C LEU A 68 -13.91 6.14 8.05
N THR A 69 -14.37 6.38 9.28
CA THR A 69 -14.48 5.34 10.32
C THR A 69 -15.26 4.13 9.81
N ARG A 70 -16.41 4.34 9.16
CA ARG A 70 -17.21 3.26 8.59
C ARG A 70 -16.46 2.42 7.54
N ILE A 71 -15.62 3.05 6.73
CA ILE A 71 -14.84 2.37 5.70
C ILE A 71 -13.68 1.59 6.33
N THR A 72 -12.99 2.20 7.29
CA THR A 72 -11.85 1.56 7.97
C THR A 72 -12.29 0.37 8.82
N GLU A 73 -13.42 0.45 9.51
CA GLU A 73 -14.05 -0.66 10.24
C GLU A 73 -14.38 -1.82 9.29
N ARG A 74 -15.07 -1.55 8.17
CA ARG A 74 -15.40 -2.57 7.16
C ARG A 74 -14.15 -3.28 6.62
N ILE A 75 -13.08 -2.53 6.34
CA ILE A 75 -11.81 -3.10 5.87
C ILE A 75 -11.20 -3.99 6.95
N ASN A 76 -11.20 -3.54 8.21
CA ASN A 76 -10.66 -4.31 9.32
C ASN A 76 -11.45 -5.62 9.52
N GLU A 77 -12.78 -5.56 9.56
CA GLU A 77 -13.66 -6.73 9.67
C GLU A 77 -13.49 -7.72 8.52
N LYS A 78 -13.39 -7.21 7.28
CA LYS A 78 -13.30 -8.07 6.09
C LYS A 78 -11.92 -8.73 5.94
N SER A 79 -10.86 -8.03 6.32
CA SER A 79 -9.49 -8.50 6.12
C SER A 79 -8.92 -9.26 7.32
N GLY A 80 -9.17 -8.77 8.55
CA GLY A 80 -8.52 -9.27 9.77
C GLY A 80 -7.00 -9.08 9.77
N LEU A 81 -6.45 -8.21 8.90
CA LEU A 81 -5.00 -8.06 8.69
C LEU A 81 -4.37 -6.96 9.54
N PHE A 82 -5.15 -6.00 10.02
CA PHE A 82 -4.65 -4.92 10.88
C PHE A 82 -4.64 -5.38 12.34
N PRO A 83 -3.65 -4.95 13.14
CA PRO A 83 -3.49 -5.42 14.52
C PRO A 83 -4.53 -4.81 15.47
N SER A 84 -5.10 -3.66 15.10
CA SER A 84 -6.14 -2.95 15.84
C SER A 84 -6.89 -2.00 14.89
N SER A 85 -7.76 -1.15 15.44
CA SER A 85 -8.49 -0.16 14.66
C SER A 85 -7.53 0.73 13.86
N ILE A 86 -7.77 0.77 12.56
CA ILE A 86 -7.08 1.64 11.62
C ILE A 86 -7.29 3.09 12.05
N ASN A 87 -6.19 3.82 12.21
CA ASN A 87 -6.16 5.13 12.84
C ASN A 87 -5.61 6.22 11.91
N HIS A 88 -5.20 5.90 10.68
CA HIS A 88 -4.56 6.86 9.79
C HIS A 88 -4.97 6.68 8.33
N VAL A 89 -5.36 7.79 7.68
CA VAL A 89 -5.83 7.79 6.29
C VAL A 89 -5.21 8.95 5.52
N LEU A 90 -4.63 8.63 4.37
CA LEU A 90 -4.09 9.55 3.40
C LEU A 90 -4.94 9.51 2.13
N ILE A 91 -5.44 10.66 1.68
CA ILE A 91 -6.27 10.73 0.48
C ILE A 91 -5.48 11.49 -0.58
N ASN A 92 -5.06 10.77 -1.63
CA ASN A 92 -4.32 11.35 -2.74
C ASN A 92 -5.27 11.56 -3.91
N GLU A 93 -5.26 12.75 -4.49
CA GLU A 93 -5.93 13.02 -5.76
C GLU A 93 -4.90 13.35 -6.84
N TYR A 94 -5.13 12.74 -8.00
CA TYR A 94 -4.36 12.94 -9.22
C TYR A 94 -5.27 13.46 -10.31
N LEU A 95 -4.81 14.52 -10.97
CA LEU A 95 -5.36 14.98 -12.24
C LEU A 95 -4.90 14.07 -13.39
N PRO A 96 -5.47 14.19 -14.59
CA PRO A 96 -4.96 13.49 -15.76
C PRO A 96 -3.45 13.67 -15.92
N ASN A 97 -2.76 12.57 -16.23
CA ASN A 97 -1.32 12.51 -16.46
C ASN A 97 -0.46 12.76 -15.20
N GLN A 98 -1.08 12.75 -14.02
CA GLN A 98 -0.38 12.80 -12.74
C GLN A 98 -0.17 11.40 -12.16
N GLY A 99 0.80 11.31 -11.25
CA GLY A 99 1.21 10.07 -10.62
C GLY A 99 2.19 10.29 -9.48
N ILE A 100 2.40 9.24 -8.67
CA ILE A 100 3.54 9.19 -7.74
C ILE A 100 4.60 8.30 -8.35
N MET A 101 5.81 8.85 -8.44
CA MET A 101 7.02 8.06 -8.56
C MET A 101 7.47 7.68 -7.14
N VAL A 102 7.32 6.41 -6.75
CA VAL A 102 8.08 5.88 -5.59
C VAL A 102 9.47 5.50 -6.11
N CYS A 103 10.23 6.51 -6.55
CA CYS A 103 11.62 6.35 -6.97
C CYS A 103 12.52 6.24 -5.73
N SER A 104 13.29 5.15 -5.62
CA SER A 104 14.26 4.92 -4.55
C SER A 104 15.45 5.87 -4.53
N GLU A 105 15.45 6.96 -5.29
CA GLU A 105 16.45 8.02 -5.11
C GLU A 105 16.10 8.93 -3.93
N LEU A 106 14.85 8.89 -3.47
CA LEU A 106 14.42 9.31 -2.14
C LEU A 106 13.46 8.23 -1.66
N PRO A 107 13.92 7.24 -0.87
CA PRO A 107 13.02 6.28 -0.27
C PRO A 107 12.10 7.07 0.67
N HIS A 108 10.94 7.47 0.18
CA HIS A 108 9.75 7.51 1.01
C HIS A 108 9.38 6.05 1.30
N GLN A 109 10.27 5.33 2.01
CA GLN A 109 9.80 4.29 2.89
C GLN A 109 8.78 5.00 3.77
N ASP A 110 7.55 4.51 3.73
CA ASP A 110 6.60 4.88 4.77
C ASP A 110 7.32 4.64 6.10
N GLY A 111 7.45 5.72 6.88
CA GLY A 111 8.34 5.74 8.04
C GLY A 111 8.06 4.57 8.99
N PRO A 112 9.00 4.26 9.90
CA PRO A 112 8.91 3.09 10.78
C PRO A 112 7.67 3.06 11.69
N ALA A 113 6.91 4.15 11.73
CA ALA A 113 5.66 4.30 12.48
C ALA A 113 4.52 3.42 11.96
N TYR A 114 4.53 2.94 10.72
CA TYR A 114 3.40 2.20 10.16
C TYR A 114 3.55 0.68 10.26
N TYR A 115 2.46 0.03 10.67
CA TYR A 115 2.32 -1.42 10.56
C TYR A 115 2.38 -1.86 9.09
N PRO A 116 2.98 -3.03 8.77
CA PRO A 116 3.31 -3.41 7.40
C PRO A 116 2.12 -3.94 6.59
N VAL A 117 0.99 -3.24 6.67
CA VAL A 117 -0.24 -3.49 5.91
C VAL A 117 -0.70 -2.17 5.30
N VAL A 118 -1.06 -2.21 4.02
CA VAL A 118 -1.61 -1.09 3.27
C VAL A 118 -2.93 -1.53 2.67
N ALA A 119 -3.95 -0.70 2.81
CA ALA A 119 -5.19 -0.82 2.06
C ALA A 119 -5.39 0.43 1.19
N ILE A 120 -5.82 0.26 -0.06
CA ILE A 120 -6.08 1.34 -1.01
C ILE A 120 -7.47 1.15 -1.57
N LEU A 121 -8.36 2.08 -1.24
CA LEU A 121 -9.69 2.18 -1.84
C LEU A 121 -9.63 3.18 -3.00
N SER A 122 -9.96 2.71 -4.20
CA SER A 122 -9.88 3.51 -5.43
C SER A 122 -11.23 4.14 -5.77
N LEU A 123 -11.22 5.44 -6.06
CA LEU A 123 -12.40 6.25 -6.42
C LEU A 123 -12.13 7.07 -7.69
N GLY A 124 -13.19 7.47 -8.38
CA GLY A 124 -13.10 8.26 -9.61
C GLY A 124 -12.80 7.38 -10.82
N SER A 125 -11.66 7.58 -11.45
CA SER A 125 -11.27 6.85 -12.67
C SER A 125 -10.34 5.68 -12.37
N PRO A 126 -10.31 4.64 -13.24
CA PRO A 126 -9.36 3.54 -13.12
C PRO A 126 -7.91 4.01 -13.13
N VAL A 127 -7.04 3.29 -12.44
CA VAL A 127 -5.62 3.60 -12.39
C VAL A 127 -4.78 2.34 -12.45
N VAL A 128 -3.63 2.40 -13.12
CA VAL A 128 -2.68 1.28 -13.15
C VAL A 128 -1.67 1.48 -12.02
N MET A 129 -1.46 0.43 -11.22
CA MET A 129 -0.41 0.34 -10.22
C MET A 129 0.62 -0.71 -10.63
N ASP A 130 1.83 -0.29 -10.93
CA ASP A 130 2.95 -1.18 -11.23
C ASP A 130 3.67 -1.56 -9.94
N PHE A 131 4.19 -2.78 -9.86
CA PHE A 131 5.03 -3.28 -8.79
C PHE A 131 6.32 -3.83 -9.41
N THR A 132 7.47 -3.26 -9.06
CA THR A 132 8.77 -3.65 -9.61
C THR A 132 9.79 -3.94 -8.52
N PRO A 133 10.55 -5.06 -8.58
CA PRO A 133 11.59 -5.39 -7.60
C PRO A 133 12.58 -4.26 -7.38
N HIS A 134 12.96 -4.05 -6.12
CA HIS A 134 13.95 -3.05 -5.74
C HIS A 134 15.35 -3.47 -6.21
N PRO A 135 16.18 -2.57 -6.77
CA PRO A 135 17.52 -2.91 -7.29
C PRO A 135 18.45 -3.55 -6.25
N ASN A 136 18.33 -3.18 -4.97
CA ASN A 136 19.10 -3.81 -3.88
C ASN A 136 18.72 -5.28 -3.60
N LEU A 137 17.68 -5.83 -4.23
CA LEU A 137 17.36 -7.25 -4.18
C LEU A 137 18.20 -8.06 -5.21
N SER A 138 18.74 -7.41 -6.25
CA SER A 138 19.51 -8.08 -7.30
C SER A 138 21.03 -8.12 -7.05
N SER A 139 21.52 -7.66 -5.90
CA SER A 139 22.96 -7.57 -5.61
C SER A 139 23.50 -8.57 -4.59
N SER A 140 22.72 -9.58 -4.18
CA SER A 140 23.17 -10.62 -3.23
C SER A 140 23.24 -12.03 -3.81
N THR A 141 23.48 -12.17 -5.11
CA THR A 141 23.87 -13.45 -5.74
C THR A 141 25.15 -13.24 -6.51
N HIS A 142 26.28 -13.43 -5.81
CA HIS A 142 27.53 -14.05 -6.27
C HIS A 142 28.62 -13.76 -5.23
N GLY A 143 28.48 -14.38 -4.05
CA GLY A 143 29.65 -14.68 -3.23
C GLY A 143 30.44 -15.75 -3.95
N ASN A 144 31.47 -15.36 -4.70
CA ASN A 144 32.48 -16.29 -5.19
C ASN A 144 33.24 -16.84 -3.99
N GLY A 145 32.84 -18.02 -3.53
CA GLY A 145 33.61 -18.87 -2.63
C GLY A 145 34.41 -19.89 -3.44
N VAL A 146 35.73 -19.80 -3.32
CA VAL A 146 36.74 -20.84 -3.57
C VAL A 146 37.74 -20.60 -2.43
N ASP A 147 38.05 -21.46 -1.47
CA ASP A 147 38.07 -22.93 -1.41
C ASP A 147 38.04 -23.41 0.07
N ASP A 148 37.62 -24.68 0.22
CA ASP A 148 38.13 -25.72 1.13
C ASP A 148 37.47 -26.10 2.50
N LYS A 149 37.09 -27.40 2.53
CA LYS A 149 37.04 -28.42 3.62
C LYS A 149 35.79 -28.64 4.50
N ILE A 150 35.01 -29.63 4.05
CA ILE A 150 34.39 -30.82 4.71
C ILE A 150 34.43 -30.88 6.26
N SER A 151 33.26 -31.07 6.91
CA SER A 151 32.92 -32.14 7.89
C SER A 151 31.46 -32.10 8.43
N ASP A 152 30.73 -33.20 8.18
CA ASP A 152 29.60 -33.87 8.90
C ASP A 152 28.18 -33.24 9.10
N PRO A 153 27.08 -34.05 9.06
CA PRO A 153 25.69 -33.57 8.98
C PRO A 153 24.95 -33.59 10.33
N GLY A 154 24.31 -32.48 10.68
CA GLY A 154 23.27 -32.39 11.72
C GLY A 154 21.91 -32.01 11.12
N PRO A 155 20.77 -32.29 11.79
CA PRO A 155 19.46 -32.14 11.18
C PRO A 155 19.14 -30.65 11.02
N ALA A 156 19.25 -30.17 9.79
CA ALA A 156 18.88 -28.82 9.43
C ALA A 156 17.36 -28.67 9.53
N VAL A 157 16.94 -27.87 10.51
CA VAL A 157 15.68 -27.14 10.56
C VAL A 157 15.39 -26.59 9.16
N MET A 158 14.22 -26.92 8.61
CA MET A 158 13.74 -26.45 7.31
C MET A 158 13.85 -24.92 7.25
N ASN A 159 14.85 -24.47 6.49
CA ASN A 159 15.13 -23.06 6.29
C ASN A 159 14.08 -22.50 5.32
N SER A 160 13.38 -21.48 5.75
CA SER A 160 12.40 -20.67 5.01
C SER A 160 13.07 -19.81 3.92
N GLY A 161 13.94 -20.40 3.11
CA GLY A 161 14.80 -19.72 2.14
C GLY A 161 14.35 -19.82 0.68
N GLU A 162 13.40 -20.69 0.35
CA GLU A 162 13.06 -21.01 -1.05
C GLU A 162 11.99 -20.10 -1.68
N GLN A 163 11.50 -19.06 -0.98
CA GLN A 163 10.39 -18.21 -1.46
C GLN A 163 10.81 -16.80 -1.90
N LEU A 164 12.12 -16.54 -2.10
CA LEU A 164 12.61 -15.17 -2.26
C LEU A 164 13.04 -14.78 -3.68
N ASP A 165 13.20 -15.73 -4.59
CA ASP A 165 13.78 -15.50 -5.93
C ASP A 165 12.77 -15.19 -7.05
N SER A 166 11.46 -15.13 -6.76
CA SER A 166 10.41 -15.11 -7.81
C SER A 166 9.50 -13.88 -7.82
N CYS A 167 9.90 -12.75 -7.24
CA CYS A 167 9.09 -11.54 -7.35
C CYS A 167 9.32 -10.90 -8.72
N HIS A 168 8.57 -11.35 -9.73
CA HIS A 168 8.57 -10.71 -11.05
C HIS A 168 7.79 -9.39 -11.00
N PRO A 169 8.14 -8.39 -11.82
CA PRO A 169 7.33 -7.19 -11.93
C PRO A 169 5.92 -7.54 -12.41
N PHE A 170 4.91 -6.90 -11.84
CA PHE A 170 3.51 -7.08 -12.21
C PHE A 170 2.75 -5.77 -12.09
N SER A 171 1.61 -5.68 -12.76
CA SER A 171 0.73 -4.50 -12.74
C SER A 171 -0.67 -4.90 -12.32
N ILE A 172 -1.34 -4.02 -11.58
CA ILE A 172 -2.74 -4.19 -11.19
C ILE A 172 -3.52 -2.97 -11.68
N VAL A 173 -4.63 -3.21 -12.37
CA VAL A 173 -5.60 -2.17 -12.69
C VAL A 173 -6.54 -2.02 -11.49
N LEU A 174 -6.52 -0.86 -10.86
CA LEU A 174 -7.40 -0.51 -9.76
C LEU A 174 -8.65 0.16 -10.33
N MET A 175 -9.73 -0.61 -10.40
CA MET A 175 -11.02 -0.09 -10.86
C MET A 175 -11.64 0.80 -9.78
N PRO A 176 -12.48 1.79 -10.16
CA PRO A 176 -13.27 2.52 -9.18
C PRO A 176 -14.06 1.56 -8.30
N ARG A 177 -14.19 1.90 -7.02
CA ARG A 177 -14.84 1.09 -5.98
C ARG A 177 -14.12 -0.18 -5.56
N SER A 178 -12.93 -0.45 -6.10
CA SER A 178 -12.12 -1.60 -5.69
C SER A 178 -11.26 -1.30 -4.47
N LEU A 179 -10.91 -2.37 -3.75
CA LEU A 179 -9.99 -2.35 -2.62
C LEU A 179 -8.77 -3.23 -2.94
N LEU A 180 -7.58 -2.63 -2.92
CA LEU A 180 -6.32 -3.35 -2.92
C LEU A 180 -5.79 -3.43 -1.49
N ILE A 181 -5.38 -4.60 -1.03
CA ILE A 181 -4.67 -4.78 0.24
C ILE A 181 -3.36 -5.53 -0.02
N PHE A 182 -2.26 -5.02 0.52
CA PHE A 182 -0.98 -5.74 0.50
C PHE A 182 -0.21 -5.59 1.81
N LYS A 183 0.64 -6.58 2.11
CA LYS A 183 1.45 -6.59 3.34
C LYS A 183 2.86 -7.15 3.13
N ASP A 184 3.67 -7.09 4.18
CA ASP A 184 4.99 -7.74 4.30
C ASP A 184 5.99 -7.35 3.20
N LEU A 185 6.44 -8.29 2.35
CA LEU A 185 7.51 -8.06 1.36
C LEU A 185 7.17 -6.98 0.34
N VAL A 186 5.88 -6.84 0.01
CA VAL A 186 5.39 -5.76 -0.87
C VAL A 186 5.49 -4.40 -0.17
N TYR A 187 5.39 -4.42 1.16
CA TYR A 187 5.48 -3.25 2.02
C TYR A 187 6.93 -2.86 2.38
N SER A 188 7.84 -3.82 2.54
CA SER A 188 9.19 -3.62 3.07
C SER A 188 10.15 -2.88 2.12
N GLY A 189 9.64 -2.14 1.13
CA GLY A 189 10.45 -1.42 0.14
C GLY A 189 11.14 -2.32 -0.89
N LYS A 190 10.76 -3.60 -0.98
CA LYS A 190 11.27 -4.50 -2.02
C LYS A 190 10.55 -4.33 -3.36
N LEU A 191 9.46 -3.57 -3.39
CA LEU A 191 8.75 -3.20 -4.61
C LEU A 191 8.59 -1.68 -4.69
N SER A 192 9.00 -1.10 -5.80
CA SER A 192 8.63 0.27 -6.17
C SER A 192 7.26 0.23 -6.84
N SER A 193 6.41 1.20 -6.51
CA SER A 193 5.11 1.34 -7.16
C SER A 193 4.93 2.66 -7.89
N TRP A 194 4.20 2.58 -8.99
CA TRP A 194 3.92 3.70 -9.90
C TRP A 194 2.45 3.76 -10.16
N VAL A 195 1.91 4.97 -10.16
CA VAL A 195 0.50 5.22 -10.42
C VAL A 195 0.44 6.14 -11.62
N VAL A 196 -0.16 5.70 -12.72
CA VAL A 196 -0.43 6.56 -13.88
C VAL A 196 -1.93 6.66 -14.05
N SER A 197 -2.45 7.87 -13.91
CA SER A 197 -3.87 8.15 -14.14
C SER A 197 -4.08 8.80 -15.49
N PHE A 198 -4.99 8.24 -16.28
CA PHE A 198 -5.40 8.81 -17.57
C PHE A 198 -6.46 9.91 -17.41
N ASP A 199 -7.26 9.80 -16.35
CA ASP A 199 -8.30 10.76 -15.97
C ASP A 199 -8.12 11.19 -14.50
N ARG A 200 -9.03 12.02 -13.96
CA ARG A 200 -8.98 12.37 -12.53
C ARG A 200 -9.30 11.14 -11.67
N THR A 201 -8.44 10.82 -10.71
CA THR A 201 -8.62 9.69 -9.78
C THR A 201 -8.28 10.09 -8.35
N THR A 202 -8.95 9.43 -7.39
CA THR A 202 -8.73 9.63 -5.96
C THR A 202 -8.42 8.28 -5.32
N GLN A 203 -7.27 8.18 -4.65
CA GLN A 203 -6.81 6.99 -3.97
C GLN A 203 -6.82 7.24 -2.47
N VAL A 204 -7.65 6.49 -1.75
CA VAL A 204 -7.76 6.54 -0.29
C VAL A 204 -6.85 5.47 0.29
N THR A 205 -5.65 5.87 0.69
CA THR A 205 -4.64 5.03 1.31
C THR A 205 -4.88 4.95 2.81
N ILE A 206 -5.07 3.74 3.30
CA ILE A 206 -5.53 3.42 4.65
C ILE A 206 -4.43 2.64 5.36
N ARG A 207 -4.04 3.14 6.53
CA ARG A 207 -2.84 2.71 7.26
C ARG A 207 -3.12 2.62 8.75
N HIS A 208 -2.32 1.82 9.44
CA HIS A 208 -2.29 1.78 10.88
C HIS A 208 -0.90 2.18 11.37
N THR A 209 -0.83 3.17 12.25
CA THR A 209 0.40 3.52 12.95
C THR A 209 0.47 2.75 14.26
N ALA A 210 1.63 2.16 14.55
CA ALA A 210 1.95 1.49 15.80
C ALA A 210 2.11 2.48 16.98
#